data_AF-A0A3S1F529-F1
#
_entry.id   AF-A0A3S1F529-F1
#
_cell.length_a   1.000
_cell.length_b   1.000
_cell.length_c   1.000
_cell.angle_alpha   90.00
_cell.angle_beta   90.00
_cell.angle_gamma   90.00
#
_symmetry.space_group_name_H-M   'P 1'
#
loop_
_entity.id
_entity.type
_entity.pdbx_description
1 polymer ?
#
loop_
_entity_poly.entity_id
_entity_poly.type
_entity_poly.pdbx_seq_one_letter_code
_entity_poly.pdbx_strand_id
1 'polypeptide(L)'
;TDMTLTIAWRNGAFIVAGFAYNHDDYLKENAESACEYNVLTGKGTSSEKQPDGSTKHKTVSVEGQAIAFKDWNPGAAFTACGI
;
A
#
# COMPACT_ATOMS: atom_id res chain seq x y z
N THR A 1 -1.38 -8.36 10.61
CA THR A 1 -1.51 -7.31 9.59
C THR A 1 -0.99 -6.02 10.15
N ASP A 2 -0.05 -5.40 9.44
CA ASP A 2 0.53 -4.11 9.81
C ASP A 2 0.31 -3.10 8.69
N MET A 3 -0.06 -1.87 9.07
CA MET A 3 -0.27 -0.76 8.15
C MET A 3 0.46 0.48 8.65
N THR A 4 1.28 1.07 7.79
CA THR A 4 2.05 2.28 8.07
C THR A 4 1.66 3.38 7.08
N LEU A 5 1.41 4.58 7.58
CA LEU A 5 1.23 5.77 6.76
C LEU A 5 2.42 6.70 6.93
N THR A 6 3.01 7.13 5.82
CA THR A 6 3.97 8.22 5.81
C THR A 6 3.20 9.53 5.73
N ILE A 7 3.25 10.33 6.78
CA ILE A 7 2.57 11.62 6.85
C ILE A 7 3.57 12.75 6.60
N ALA A 8 3.20 13.71 5.75
CA ALA A 8 3.98 14.91 5.50
C ALA A 8 3.17 16.17 5.83
N TRP A 9 3.81 17.21 6.35
CA TRP A 9 3.22 18.54 6.46
C TRP A 9 3.49 19.34 5.18
N ARG A 10 2.44 19.74 4.46
CA ARG A 10 2.54 20.58 3.26
C ARG A 10 1.36 21.54 3.19
N ASN A 11 1.63 22.79 2.80
CA ASN A 11 0.62 23.82 2.55
C ASN A 11 -0.40 24.00 3.71
N GLY A 12 0.06 23.89 4.96
CA GLY A 12 -0.78 24.07 6.14
C GLY A 12 -1.63 22.85 6.53
N ALA A 13 -1.36 21.66 5.97
CA ALA A 13 -2.07 20.44 6.30
C ALA A 13 -1.15 19.22 6.40
N PHE A 14 -1.58 18.22 7.19
CA PHE A 14 -1.02 16.87 7.13
C PHE A 14 -1.61 16.14 5.91
N ILE A 15 -0.75 15.59 5.08
CA ILE A 15 -1.11 14.78 3.91
C ILE A 15 -0.52 13.37 4.03
N VAL A 16 -1.18 12.40 3.42
CA VAL A 16 -0.64 11.05 3.26
C VAL A 16 0.30 11.05 2.06
N ALA A 17 1.59 10.83 2.32
CA ALA A 17 2.63 10.78 1.30
C ALA A 17 2.97 9.36 0.86
N GLY A 18 2.70 8.37 1.73
CA GLY A 18 2.99 6.97 1.47
C GLY A 18 2.12 6.05 2.30
N PHE A 19 1.95 4.84 1.77
CA PHE A 19 1.24 3.74 2.39
C PHE A 19 2.12 2.50 2.30
N ALA A 20 2.34 1.84 3.42
CA ALA A 20 2.96 0.53 3.48
C ALA A 20 2.05 -0.45 4.20
N TYR A 21 1.97 -1.66 3.66
CA TYR A 21 1.13 -2.74 4.17
C TYR A 21 1.91 -4.03 4.16
N ASN A 22 1.78 -4.80 5.24
CA ASN A 22 2.26 -6.18 5.30
C ASN A 22 1.22 -7.07 6.00
N HIS A 23 1.04 -8.27 5.48
CA HIS A 23 0.06 -9.22 5.99
C HIS A 23 0.54 -10.64 5.81
N ASP A 24 0.55 -11.37 6.93
CA ASP A 24 0.80 -12.80 7.00
C ASP A 24 -0.40 -13.47 7.68
N ASP A 25 -1.02 -14.45 7.01
CA ASP A 25 -2.09 -15.28 7.59
C ASP A 25 -1.49 -16.59 8.09
N TYR A 26 -1.13 -16.63 9.36
CA TYR A 26 -0.52 -17.83 9.99
C TYR A 26 -1.46 -19.05 10.07
N LEU A 27 -2.76 -18.89 9.78
CA LEU A 27 -3.72 -20.00 9.73
C LEU A 27 -3.84 -20.61 8.33
N LYS A 28 -3.24 -19.97 7.31
CA LYS A 28 -3.21 -20.46 5.94
C LYS A 28 -1.78 -20.67 5.49
N GLU A 29 -1.54 -21.82 4.87
CA GLU A 29 -0.24 -22.10 4.29
C GLU A 29 0.03 -21.14 3.12
N ASN A 30 1.21 -20.52 3.11
CA ASN A 30 1.71 -19.67 2.03
C ASN A 30 0.84 -18.42 1.71
N ALA A 31 0.19 -17.82 2.71
CA ALA A 31 -0.63 -16.63 2.54
C ALA A 31 0.05 -15.37 3.11
N GLU A 32 0.80 -14.67 2.26
CA GLU A 32 1.54 -13.46 2.60
C GLU A 32 1.31 -12.38 1.52
N SER A 33 1.15 -11.12 1.90
CA SER A 33 1.04 -10.01 0.96
C SER A 33 1.64 -8.73 1.50
N ALA A 34 2.26 -7.93 0.63
CA ALA A 34 2.88 -6.67 0.99
C ALA A 34 2.65 -5.61 -0.09
N CYS A 35 2.66 -4.34 0.32
CA CYS A 35 2.64 -3.22 -0.60
C CYS A 35 3.42 -2.03 -0.05
N GLU A 36 4.21 -1.39 -0.91
CA GLU A 36 4.82 -0.09 -0.68
C GLU A 36 4.35 0.86 -1.78
N TYR A 37 3.57 1.87 -1.40
CA TYR A 37 2.92 2.78 -2.33
C TYR A 37 3.22 4.23 -1.98
N ASN A 38 3.86 4.94 -2.90
CA ASN A 38 4.06 6.38 -2.82
C ASN A 38 2.82 7.10 -3.37
N VAL A 39 1.98 7.58 -2.48
CA VAL A 39 0.69 8.22 -2.81
C VAL A 39 0.89 9.45 -3.69
N LEU A 40 1.94 10.25 -3.43
CA LEU A 40 2.18 11.51 -4.14
C LEU A 40 2.57 11.30 -5.61
N THR A 41 3.28 10.21 -5.91
CA THR A 41 3.74 9.91 -7.27
C THR A 41 2.91 8.86 -7.98
N GLY A 42 2.07 8.14 -7.23
CA GLY A 42 1.26 7.05 -7.76
C GLY A 42 2.05 5.76 -8.01
N LYS A 43 3.31 5.69 -7.58
CA LYS A 43 4.24 4.59 -7.88
C LYS A 43 4.53 3.73 -6.66
N GLY A 44 4.85 2.46 -6.88
CA GLY A 44 5.19 1.55 -5.80
C GLY A 44 5.38 0.12 -6.27
N THR A 45 5.40 -0.79 -5.32
CA THR A 45 5.50 -2.23 -5.53
C THR A 45 4.52 -2.95 -4.61
N SER A 46 4.01 -4.09 -5.07
CA SER A 46 3.29 -5.02 -4.22
C SER A 46 3.72 -6.44 -4.49
N SER A 47 3.44 -7.32 -3.53
CA SER A 47 3.72 -8.73 -3.65
C SER A 47 2.64 -9.57 -2.99
N GLU A 48 2.41 -10.75 -3.54
CA GLU A 48 1.46 -11.72 -3.01
C GLU A 48 2.02 -13.13 -3.20
N LYS A 49 2.08 -13.89 -2.12
CA LYS A 49 2.49 -15.29 -2.13
C LYS A 49 1.39 -16.14 -2.76
N GLN A 50 1.78 -16.97 -3.70
CA GLN A 50 0.89 -17.82 -4.47
C GLN A 50 0.76 -19.19 -3.77
N PRO A 51 -0.29 -19.98 -4.09
CA PRO A 51 -0.48 -21.31 -3.50
C PRO A 51 0.69 -22.29 -3.73
N ASP A 52 1.47 -22.08 -4.80
CA ASP A 52 2.67 -22.88 -5.11
C ASP A 52 3.93 -22.47 -4.32
N GLY A 53 3.80 -21.49 -3.42
CA GLY A 53 4.88 -20.96 -2.59
C GLY A 53 5.72 -19.87 -3.27
N SER A 54 5.50 -19.59 -4.56
CA SER A 54 6.17 -18.49 -5.26
C SER A 54 5.60 -17.13 -4.85
N THR A 55 6.41 -16.07 -4.93
CA THR A 55 5.95 -14.70 -4.67
C THR A 55 5.77 -13.96 -5.99
N LYS A 56 4.54 -13.51 -6.27
CA LYS A 56 4.25 -12.67 -7.43
C LYS A 56 4.44 -11.22 -7.05
N HIS A 57 5.34 -10.53 -7.74
CA HIS A 57 5.54 -9.09 -7.61
C HIS A 57 4.75 -8.33 -8.67
N LYS A 58 4.23 -7.16 -8.30
CA LYS A 58 3.55 -6.21 -9.21
C LYS A 58 4.13 -4.81 -9.00
N THR A 59 4.17 -4.04 -10.07
CA THR A 59 4.44 -2.60 -10.00
C THR A 59 3.12 -1.87 -9.78
N VAL A 60 3.08 -1.01 -8.77
CA VAL A 60 1.97 -0.05 -8.60
C VAL A 60 2.27 1.15 -9.48
N SER A 61 1.32 1.50 -10.35
CA SER A 61 1.42 2.66 -11.24
C SER A 61 0.03 3.23 -11.51
N VAL A 62 -0.38 4.15 -10.64
CA VAL A 62 -1.61 4.94 -10.75
C VAL A 62 -1.26 6.42 -10.83
N GLU A 63 -2.26 7.30 -10.95
CA GLU A 63 -2.03 8.73 -10.84
C GLU A 63 -1.66 9.12 -9.39
N GLY A 64 -0.68 10.00 -9.24
CA GLY A 64 -0.27 10.52 -7.94
C GLY A 64 -1.28 11.52 -7.38
N GLN A 65 -1.50 11.49 -6.07
CA GLN A 65 -2.52 12.29 -5.41
C GLN A 65 -1.96 12.95 -4.14
N ALA A 66 -2.49 14.13 -3.81
CA ALA A 66 -2.24 14.79 -2.53
C ALA A 66 -3.52 14.70 -1.67
N ILE A 67 -3.56 13.74 -0.76
CA ILE A 67 -4.73 13.48 0.08
C ILE A 67 -4.46 13.98 1.49
N ALA A 68 -5.31 14.86 2.01
CA ALA A 68 -5.23 15.28 3.40
C ALA A 68 -5.49 14.08 4.33
N PHE A 69 -4.75 13.98 5.43
CA PHE A 69 -4.87 12.85 6.36
C PHE A 69 -6.32 12.66 6.86
N LYS A 70 -7.06 13.75 7.08
CA LYS A 70 -8.47 13.71 7.49
C LYS A 70 -9.42 13.06 6.48
N ASP A 71 -9.02 13.03 5.20
CA ASP A 71 -9.81 12.50 4.08
C ASP A 71 -9.26 11.15 3.59
N TRP A 72 -8.27 10.58 4.30
CA TRP A 72 -7.63 9.33 3.91
C TRP A 72 -8.59 8.14 4.01
N ASN A 73 -8.68 7.37 2.91
CA ASN A 73 -9.37 6.09 2.86
C ASN A 73 -8.39 5.01 2.36
N PRO A 74 -8.09 3.97 3.16
CA PRO A 74 -7.12 2.94 2.78
C PRO A 74 -7.58 2.08 1.60
N GLY A 75 -8.88 2.06 1.26
CA GLY A 75 -9.41 1.30 0.12
C GLY A 75 -8.79 1.70 -1.23
N ALA A 76 -8.45 2.99 -1.40
CA ALA A 76 -7.75 3.45 -2.60
C ALA A 76 -6.33 2.89 -2.70
N ALA A 77 -5.63 2.77 -1.57
CA ALA A 77 -4.30 2.19 -1.50
C ALA A 77 -4.34 0.68 -1.79
N PHE A 78 -5.27 -0.06 -1.17
CA PHE A 78 -5.47 -1.49 -1.46
C PHE A 78 -5.77 -1.74 -2.95
N THR A 79 -6.65 -0.92 -3.53
CA THR A 79 -6.97 -0.97 -4.97
C THR A 79 -5.73 -0.72 -5.83
N ALA A 80 -4.91 0.31 -5.51
CA ALA A 80 -3.68 0.60 -6.24
C ALA A 80 -2.64 -0.52 -6.10
N CYS A 81 -2.55 -1.12 -4.92
CA CYS A 81 -1.67 -2.23 -4.60
C CYS A 81 -2.13 -3.56 -5.23
N GLY A 82 -3.39 -3.66 -5.66
CA GLY A 82 -3.96 -4.86 -6.27
C GLY A 82 -3.97 -6.06 -5.32
N ILE A 83 -4.32 -5.78 -4.05
CA ILE A 83 -4.44 -6.72 -2.92
C ILE A 83 -5.80 -6.53 -2.23
#